data_AF-A0A3D3BVN2-F1
#
_entry.id   AF-A0A3D3BVN2-F1
#
_cell.length_a   1.000
_cell.length_b   1.000
_cell.length_c   1.000
_cell.angle_alpha   90.00
_cell.angle_beta   90.00
_cell.angle_gamma   90.00
#
_symmetry.space_group_name_H-M   'P 1'
#
loop_
_entity.id
_entity.type
_entity.pdbx_description
1 polymer ?
#
loop_
_entity_poly.entity_id
_entity_poly.type
_entity_poly.pdbx_seq_one_letter_code
_entity_poly.pdbx_strand_id
1 'polypeptide(L)'
;MLSIGQYSSGKRSPTFPGQDDFQGDIVTEREITDLSVFTGKKVLVAGFGKSALDMATFAVDQASEVHHLFRTPRWMLPFRILGVHYSRLLFCRMGTFLMPSWVQPTATEAFIHRKLGVLVRGNWRLVQSIVRFQKYLLGLGKSAVVKRRLASLTPKHDIVSDFRSASAMQPQMYLKHIAQERLLPHQGELQGFTKSGAVLADGHTIDCDLVVLSLGSGSPIFPFLPATYRSLLENEPDGVQLYRHLLHPDIPRLAFAGFNHGFMHVPAVEIGMLWLSAVLNDDLTLPGAGEMRQSMESVRQWKRDHVNFEPSRSCAVNTRFQQYLDVLLQDLGLNPYRKMPNILAELFSQYGPDDYVDIFEEYRAGRTQRSEILRTLALDT
;
A
#
# COMPACT_ATOMS: atom_id res chain seq x y z
N MET A 1 10.77 -19.14 -11.60
CA MET A 1 10.32 -17.80 -11.18
C MET A 1 8.82 -17.82 -11.00
N LEU A 2 8.29 -17.28 -9.90
CA LEU A 2 6.85 -17.18 -9.65
C LEU A 2 6.36 -15.74 -9.83
N SER A 3 5.32 -15.57 -10.63
CA SER A 3 4.73 -14.27 -10.99
C SER A 3 3.19 -14.31 -10.88
N ILE A 4 2.67 -15.04 -9.90
CA ILE A 4 1.21 -15.27 -9.75
C ILE A 4 0.46 -14.07 -9.15
N GLY A 5 1.17 -13.02 -8.72
CA GLY A 5 0.60 -11.85 -8.07
C GLY A 5 0.13 -12.11 -6.63
N GLN A 6 0.15 -11.07 -5.80
CA GLN A 6 -0.22 -11.14 -4.37
C GLN A 6 -1.74 -11.11 -4.11
N TYR A 7 -2.54 -10.63 -5.08
CA TYR A 7 -3.99 -10.49 -4.98
C TYR A 7 -4.75 -11.55 -5.79
N SER A 8 -4.07 -12.62 -6.20
CA SER A 8 -4.62 -13.70 -7.01
C SER A 8 -5.57 -14.59 -6.22
N SER A 9 -5.28 -14.82 -4.93
CA SER A 9 -6.19 -15.47 -3.99
C SER A 9 -7.58 -14.80 -4.01
N GLY A 10 -8.62 -15.59 -3.72
CA GLY A 10 -9.99 -15.11 -3.60
C GLY A 10 -10.14 -13.95 -2.62
N LYS A 11 -11.23 -13.19 -2.77
CA LYS A 11 -11.60 -12.15 -1.82
C LYS A 11 -12.05 -12.78 -0.50
N ARG A 12 -11.87 -12.04 0.59
CA ARG A 12 -12.44 -12.46 1.87
C ARG A 12 -13.96 -12.35 1.78
N SER A 13 -14.65 -13.48 1.88
CA SER A 13 -16.10 -13.57 1.91
C SER A 13 -16.56 -14.17 3.23
N PRO A 14 -16.55 -13.40 4.33
CA PRO A 14 -17.08 -13.88 5.61
C PRO A 14 -18.58 -14.13 5.51
N THR A 15 -19.04 -15.21 6.16
CA THR A 15 -20.46 -15.51 6.33
C THR A 15 -21.02 -14.70 7.48
N PHE A 16 -22.19 -14.10 7.30
CA PHE A 16 -22.85 -13.30 8.33
C PHE A 16 -24.19 -13.92 8.73
N PRO A 17 -24.60 -13.83 10.01
CA PRO A 17 -25.94 -14.17 10.45
C PRO A 17 -27.02 -13.47 9.61
N GLY A 18 -28.05 -14.21 9.20
CA GLY A 18 -29.18 -13.68 8.44
C GLY A 18 -28.89 -13.38 6.96
N GLN A 19 -27.69 -13.66 6.45
CA GLN A 19 -27.35 -13.39 5.04
C GLN A 19 -28.28 -14.14 4.06
N ASP A 20 -28.71 -15.36 4.41
CA ASP A 20 -29.51 -16.22 3.53
C ASP A 20 -30.97 -15.72 3.44
N ASP A 21 -31.40 -14.89 4.40
CA ASP A 21 -32.72 -14.26 4.44
C ASP A 21 -32.73 -12.86 3.81
N PHE A 22 -31.56 -12.29 3.48
CA PHE A 22 -31.44 -10.98 2.87
C PHE A 22 -31.97 -11.01 1.44
N GLN A 23 -32.92 -10.12 1.12
CA GLN A 23 -33.59 -10.09 -0.19
C GLN A 23 -32.78 -9.35 -1.26
N GLY A 24 -31.74 -8.62 -0.88
CA GLY A 24 -30.83 -7.94 -1.79
C GLY A 24 -29.64 -8.82 -2.21
N ASP A 25 -28.74 -8.23 -2.97
CA ASP A 25 -27.53 -8.90 -3.45
C ASP A 25 -26.33 -8.61 -2.52
N ILE A 26 -25.52 -9.63 -2.23
CA ILE A 26 -24.24 -9.47 -1.53
C ILE A 26 -23.13 -9.90 -2.49
N VAL A 27 -22.25 -8.97 -2.84
CA VAL A 27 -21.15 -9.21 -3.79
C VAL A 27 -19.84 -8.67 -3.26
N THR A 28 -18.72 -9.18 -3.73
CA THR A 28 -17.41 -8.55 -3.55
C THR A 28 -17.13 -7.57 -4.68
N GLU A 29 -16.18 -6.66 -4.48
CA GLU A 29 -15.81 -5.69 -5.54
C GLU A 29 -15.25 -6.36 -6.80
N ARG A 30 -14.79 -7.61 -6.69
CA ARG A 30 -14.19 -8.38 -7.80
C ARG A 30 -15.26 -8.94 -8.75
N GLU A 31 -16.48 -9.11 -8.27
CA GLU A 31 -17.61 -9.63 -9.04
C GLU A 31 -18.31 -8.54 -9.85
N ILE A 32 -18.09 -7.27 -9.49
CA ILE A 32 -18.64 -6.12 -10.22
C ILE A 32 -17.81 -5.88 -11.49
N THR A 33 -18.42 -6.18 -12.63
CA THR A 33 -17.84 -5.93 -13.96
C THR A 33 -18.43 -4.70 -14.66
N ASP A 34 -19.60 -4.23 -14.20
CA ASP A 34 -20.30 -3.08 -14.75
C ASP A 34 -20.95 -2.25 -13.62
N LEU A 35 -20.87 -0.92 -13.72
CA LEU A 35 -21.38 0.00 -12.70
C LEU A 35 -22.92 0.09 -12.68
N SER A 36 -23.61 -0.36 -13.73
CA SER A 36 -25.08 -0.41 -13.81
C SER A 36 -25.71 -1.24 -12.70
N VAL A 37 -24.95 -2.13 -12.04
CA VAL A 37 -25.38 -2.87 -10.84
C VAL A 37 -25.88 -1.95 -9.71
N PHE A 38 -25.41 -0.70 -9.68
CA PHE A 38 -25.81 0.29 -8.68
C PHE A 38 -27.14 0.99 -9.02
N THR A 39 -27.62 0.92 -10.27
CA THR A 39 -28.73 1.74 -10.77
C THR A 39 -29.99 1.62 -9.91
N GLY A 40 -30.41 2.73 -9.30
CA GLY A 40 -31.66 2.81 -8.53
C GLY A 40 -31.67 1.99 -7.22
N LYS A 41 -30.54 1.38 -6.83
CA LYS A 41 -30.43 0.60 -5.60
C LYS A 41 -29.98 1.45 -4.42
N LYS A 42 -30.36 1.05 -3.20
CA LYS A 42 -29.70 1.47 -1.96
C LYS A 42 -28.45 0.61 -1.74
N VAL A 43 -27.28 1.22 -1.84
CA VAL A 43 -26.00 0.49 -1.86
C VAL A 43 -25.26 0.68 -0.54
N LEU A 44 -24.83 -0.43 0.08
CA LEU A 44 -23.91 -0.43 1.22
C LEU A 44 -22.54 -0.95 0.78
N VAL A 45 -21.51 -0.11 0.87
CA VAL A 45 -20.13 -0.54 0.63
C VAL A 45 -19.41 -0.74 1.96
N ALA A 46 -18.89 -1.94 2.22
CA ALA A 46 -18.17 -2.27 3.45
C ALA A 46 -16.65 -2.34 3.22
N GLY A 47 -15.88 -1.66 4.07
CA GLY A 47 -14.40 -1.65 4.05
C GLY A 47 -13.81 -0.25 3.95
N PHE A 48 -12.49 -0.10 4.12
CA PHE A 48 -11.79 1.20 4.01
C PHE A 48 -10.49 1.11 3.18
N GLY A 49 -10.41 0.08 2.32
CA GLY A 49 -9.36 -0.03 1.31
C GLY A 49 -9.61 0.92 0.13
N LYS A 50 -8.65 1.02 -0.80
CA LYS A 50 -8.83 1.81 -2.03
C LYS A 50 -10.07 1.36 -2.81
N SER A 51 -10.28 0.06 -2.97
CA SER A 51 -11.45 -0.49 -3.66
C SER A 51 -12.76 -0.07 -3.00
N ALA A 52 -12.84 -0.10 -1.66
CA ALA A 52 -14.05 0.32 -0.95
C ALA A 52 -14.37 1.80 -1.19
N LEU A 53 -13.35 2.67 -1.13
CA LEU A 53 -13.53 4.09 -1.38
C LEU A 53 -13.94 4.38 -2.83
N ASP A 54 -13.39 3.64 -3.80
CA ASP A 54 -13.77 3.74 -5.21
C ASP A 54 -15.20 3.26 -5.44
N MET A 55 -15.57 2.08 -4.97
CA MET A 55 -16.93 1.54 -5.11
C MET A 55 -17.95 2.48 -4.47
N ALA A 56 -17.66 3.00 -3.28
CA ALA A 56 -18.50 3.99 -2.62
C ALA A 56 -18.61 5.29 -3.43
N THR A 57 -17.56 5.69 -4.14
CA THR A 57 -17.60 6.89 -5.00
C THR A 57 -18.33 6.63 -6.31
N PHE A 58 -18.13 5.48 -6.95
CA PHE A 58 -18.77 5.14 -8.22
C PHE A 58 -20.27 4.90 -8.06
N ALA A 59 -20.69 4.31 -6.94
CA ALA A 59 -22.10 4.08 -6.66
C ALA A 59 -22.91 5.39 -6.59
N VAL A 60 -22.31 6.51 -6.15
CA VAL A 60 -23.00 7.80 -5.92
C VAL A 60 -23.62 8.40 -7.18
N ASP A 61 -23.17 8.02 -8.36
CA ASP A 61 -23.70 8.55 -9.62
C ASP A 61 -24.91 7.76 -10.18
N GLN A 62 -25.15 6.53 -9.71
CA GLN A 62 -26.21 5.65 -10.26
C GLN A 62 -27.17 5.10 -9.19
N ALA A 63 -26.71 4.97 -7.93
CA ALA A 63 -27.51 4.51 -6.82
C ALA A 63 -28.52 5.56 -6.35
N SER A 64 -29.63 5.10 -5.76
CA SER A 64 -30.61 5.98 -5.11
C SER A 64 -30.09 6.51 -3.77
N GLU A 65 -29.31 5.70 -3.04
CA GLU A 65 -28.69 6.06 -1.77
C GLU A 65 -27.40 5.23 -1.60
N VAL A 66 -26.35 5.85 -1.03
CA VAL A 66 -25.06 5.17 -0.81
C VAL A 66 -24.61 5.30 0.63
N HIS A 67 -24.39 4.16 1.26
CA HIS A 67 -23.83 4.00 2.59
C HIS A 67 -22.42 3.45 2.49
N HIS A 68 -21.50 3.97 3.30
CA HIS A 68 -20.14 3.46 3.39
C HIS A 68 -19.82 3.08 4.83
N LEU A 69 -19.63 1.78 5.08
CA LEU A 69 -19.41 1.21 6.39
C LEU A 69 -17.94 0.85 6.61
N PHE A 70 -17.37 1.29 7.71
CA PHE A 70 -15.98 1.01 8.06
C PHE A 70 -15.73 1.00 9.57
N ARG A 71 -14.81 0.15 10.02
CA ARG A 71 -14.42 0.05 11.45
C ARG A 71 -13.48 1.18 11.86
N THR A 72 -12.38 1.30 11.13
CA THR A 72 -11.29 2.23 11.42
C THR A 72 -11.00 3.08 10.19
N PRO A 73 -11.14 4.41 10.27
CA PRO A 73 -10.76 5.29 9.17
C PRO A 73 -9.23 5.30 9.03
N ARG A 74 -8.75 5.38 7.79
CA ARG A 74 -7.33 5.52 7.45
C ARG A 74 -7.06 6.87 6.82
N TRP A 75 -5.81 7.31 6.87
CA TRP A 75 -5.38 8.50 6.17
C TRP A 75 -5.51 8.26 4.68
N MET A 76 -6.32 9.10 4.04
CA MET A 76 -6.43 9.13 2.59
C MET A 76 -5.49 10.21 2.08
N LEU A 77 -4.70 9.89 1.06
CA LEU A 77 -3.83 10.87 0.43
C LEU A 77 -4.67 11.72 -0.54
N PRO A 78 -4.82 13.03 -0.30
CA PRO A 78 -5.57 13.89 -1.22
C PRO A 78 -4.83 14.02 -2.55
N PHE A 79 -5.57 14.11 -3.65
CA PHE A 79 -5.01 14.25 -4.99
C PHE A 79 -4.18 15.54 -5.15
N ARG A 80 -4.55 16.59 -4.42
CA ARG A 80 -3.82 17.85 -4.36
C ARG A 80 -3.58 18.27 -2.92
N ILE A 81 -2.32 18.54 -2.58
CA ILE A 81 -1.90 19.13 -1.30
C ILE A 81 -1.52 20.57 -1.60
N LEU A 82 -2.21 21.54 -0.97
CA LEU A 82 -2.02 22.97 -1.22
C LEU A 82 -2.11 23.37 -2.71
N GLY A 83 -2.97 22.71 -3.48
CA GLY A 83 -3.18 22.99 -4.91
C GLY A 83 -2.21 22.29 -5.86
N VAL A 84 -1.13 21.68 -5.34
CA VAL A 84 -0.13 20.93 -6.12
C VAL A 84 -0.47 19.44 -6.10
N HIS A 85 -0.26 18.75 -7.23
CA HIS A 85 -0.43 17.29 -7.29
C HIS A 85 0.46 16.59 -6.26
N TYR A 86 -0.11 15.69 -5.45
CA TYR A 86 0.59 15.12 -4.30
C TYR A 86 1.94 14.47 -4.65
N SER A 87 2.04 13.85 -5.83
CA SER A 87 3.26 13.15 -6.26
C SER A 87 4.46 14.08 -6.40
N ARG A 88 4.25 15.36 -6.76
CA ARG A 88 5.33 16.33 -6.88
C ARG A 88 5.92 16.74 -5.54
N LEU A 89 5.16 16.58 -4.46
CA LEU A 89 5.60 16.93 -3.11
C LEU A 89 6.13 15.73 -2.34
N LEU A 90 5.54 14.55 -2.56
CA LEU A 90 5.87 13.35 -1.80
C LEU A 90 6.82 12.40 -2.53
N PHE A 91 6.77 12.32 -3.86
CA PHE A 91 7.52 11.32 -4.64
C PHE A 91 8.77 11.93 -5.27
N CYS A 92 9.46 12.77 -4.51
CA CYS A 92 10.79 13.29 -4.81
C CYS A 92 11.80 12.74 -3.79
N ARG A 93 13.11 12.89 -4.05
CA ARG A 93 14.16 12.38 -3.16
C ARG A 93 14.07 12.97 -1.74
N MET A 94 13.67 14.23 -1.60
CA MET A 94 13.43 14.83 -0.28
C MET A 94 12.31 14.12 0.48
N GLY A 95 11.25 13.70 -0.23
CA GLY A 95 10.20 12.87 0.34
C GLY A 95 10.74 11.54 0.85
N THR A 96 11.61 10.88 0.08
CA THR A 96 12.34 9.66 0.47
C THR A 96 13.13 9.89 1.75
N PHE A 97 13.94 10.95 1.78
CA PHE A 97 14.83 11.28 2.90
C PHE A 97 14.12 11.55 4.21
N LEU A 98 12.85 11.95 4.15
CA LEU A 98 12.04 12.22 5.34
C LEU A 98 11.15 11.03 5.71
N MET A 99 11.07 9.98 4.89
CA MET A 99 10.21 8.83 5.17
C MET A 99 10.93 7.78 6.02
N PRO A 100 10.46 7.50 7.26
CA PRO A 100 11.05 6.43 8.03
C PRO A 100 10.64 5.06 7.47
N SER A 101 11.64 4.30 7.06
CA SER A 101 11.55 2.95 6.50
C SER A 101 12.32 1.94 7.36
N TRP A 102 12.22 0.64 7.03
CA TRP A 102 13.02 -0.45 7.63
C TRP A 102 14.50 -0.38 7.25
N VAL A 103 14.87 0.54 6.35
CA VAL A 103 16.25 0.84 5.96
C VAL A 103 16.39 2.32 5.62
N GLN A 104 17.57 2.86 5.84
CA GLN A 104 18.01 4.16 5.33
C GLN A 104 19.29 3.94 4.53
N PRO A 105 19.19 3.62 3.22
CA PRO A 105 20.27 2.99 2.47
C PRO A 105 21.39 3.95 2.08
N THR A 106 21.19 5.26 2.22
CA THR A 106 22.21 6.27 1.96
C THR A 106 22.71 6.91 3.26
N ALA A 107 23.97 7.38 3.26
CA ALA A 107 24.56 8.07 4.41
C ALA A 107 23.77 9.33 4.81
N THR A 108 23.22 10.04 3.82
CA THR A 108 22.38 11.22 4.03
C THR A 108 21.10 10.87 4.78
N GLU A 109 20.38 9.83 4.33
CA GLU A 109 19.17 9.35 5.00
C GLU A 109 19.46 8.90 6.44
N ALA A 110 20.53 8.10 6.62
CA ALA A 110 20.93 7.65 7.94
C ALA A 110 21.26 8.82 8.87
N PHE A 111 21.95 9.85 8.38
CA PHE A 111 22.25 11.06 9.15
C PHE A 111 20.97 11.82 9.55
N ILE A 112 20.06 12.06 8.59
CA ILE A 112 18.79 12.76 8.86
C ILE A 112 17.98 12.02 9.93
N HIS A 113 17.84 10.70 9.81
CA HIS A 113 17.04 9.93 10.74
C HIS A 113 17.70 9.77 12.13
N ARG A 114 19.03 9.64 12.21
CA ARG A 114 19.76 9.49 13.48
C ARG A 114 19.98 10.80 14.23
N LYS A 115 20.29 11.88 13.52
CA LYS A 115 20.68 13.17 14.13
C LYS A 115 19.60 14.23 14.04
N LEU A 116 18.76 14.18 13.00
CA LEU A 116 17.72 15.18 12.73
C LEU A 116 16.30 14.60 12.85
N GLY A 117 16.09 13.56 13.67
CA GLY A 117 14.77 12.92 13.82
C GLY A 117 13.64 13.87 14.25
N VAL A 118 13.95 15.01 14.88
CA VAL A 118 12.98 16.08 15.17
C VAL A 118 12.44 16.70 13.89
N LEU A 119 13.28 16.92 12.88
CA LEU A 119 12.89 17.44 11.56
C LEU A 119 11.94 16.48 10.86
N VAL A 120 12.27 15.19 10.86
CA VAL A 120 11.43 14.12 10.29
C VAL A 120 10.04 14.12 10.93
N ARG A 121 9.97 14.12 12.27
CA ARG A 121 8.67 14.18 12.99
C ARG A 121 7.93 15.48 12.72
N GLY A 122 8.62 16.60 12.66
CA GLY A 122 8.06 17.92 12.36
C GLY A 122 7.40 17.94 10.97
N ASN A 123 8.10 17.43 9.94
CA ASN A 123 7.57 17.31 8.59
C ASN A 123 6.26 16.53 8.55
N TRP A 124 6.22 15.33 9.14
CA TRP A 124 5.02 14.51 9.09
C TRP A 124 3.86 15.07 9.91
N ARG A 125 4.14 15.75 11.03
CA ARG A 125 3.11 16.52 11.75
C ARG A 125 2.56 17.68 10.91
N LEU A 126 3.39 18.34 10.12
CA LEU A 126 2.97 19.39 9.21
C LEU A 126 2.08 18.82 8.09
N VAL A 127 2.50 17.76 7.42
CA VAL A 127 1.69 17.07 6.38
C VAL A 127 0.34 16.63 6.96
N GLN A 128 0.35 16.02 8.15
CA GLN A 128 -0.86 15.63 8.85
C GLN A 128 -1.80 16.82 9.10
N SER A 129 -1.24 17.94 9.54
CA SER A 129 -2.00 19.17 9.82
C SER A 129 -2.60 19.76 8.55
N ILE A 130 -1.87 19.76 7.43
CA ILE A 130 -2.36 20.21 6.13
C ILE A 130 -3.55 19.35 5.68
N VAL A 131 -3.44 18.02 5.75
CA VAL A 131 -4.53 17.11 5.36
C VAL A 131 -5.76 17.31 6.24
N ARG A 132 -5.58 17.47 7.57
CA ARG A 132 -6.68 17.81 8.50
C ARG A 132 -7.33 19.13 8.15
N PHE A 133 -6.53 20.16 7.87
CA PHE A 133 -7.02 21.48 7.53
C PHE A 133 -7.81 21.48 6.22
N GLN A 134 -7.31 20.82 5.16
CA GLN A 134 -8.04 20.68 3.90
C GLN A 134 -9.40 20.02 4.09
N LYS A 135 -9.49 18.99 4.96
CA LYS A 135 -10.77 18.38 5.30
C LYS A 135 -11.67 19.30 6.12
N TYR A 136 -11.10 20.03 7.07
CA TYR A 136 -11.84 21.02 7.86
C TYR A 136 -12.49 22.08 6.96
N LEU A 137 -11.76 22.57 5.94
CA LEU A 137 -12.29 23.53 4.97
C LEU A 137 -13.54 23.00 4.24
N LEU A 138 -13.63 21.70 3.95
CA LEU A 138 -14.82 21.08 3.34
C LEU A 138 -16.06 21.12 4.25
N GLY A 139 -15.87 21.24 5.56
CA GLY A 139 -16.95 21.34 6.55
C GLY A 139 -17.39 22.77 6.87
N LEU A 140 -16.67 23.80 6.38
CA LEU A 140 -17.06 25.19 6.61
C LEU A 140 -18.41 25.50 5.94
N GLY A 141 -19.28 26.21 6.66
CA GLY A 141 -20.64 26.51 6.20
C GLY A 141 -21.60 25.31 6.15
N LYS A 142 -21.17 24.10 6.54
CA LYS A 142 -22.01 22.89 6.54
C LYS A 142 -22.74 22.66 7.86
N SER A 143 -23.80 21.85 7.81
CA SER A 143 -24.60 21.43 8.97
C SER A 143 -23.75 20.70 10.02
N ALA A 144 -24.23 20.66 11.27
CA ALA A 144 -23.58 19.91 12.35
C ALA A 144 -23.48 18.40 12.04
N VAL A 145 -24.45 17.85 11.32
CA VAL A 145 -24.46 16.44 10.88
C VAL A 145 -23.32 16.16 9.90
N VAL A 146 -23.16 16.99 8.85
CA VAL A 146 -22.07 16.85 7.89
C VAL A 146 -20.70 16.99 8.55
N LYS A 147 -20.54 17.95 9.46
CA LYS A 147 -19.28 18.13 10.21
C LYS A 147 -18.94 16.89 11.04
N ARG A 148 -19.92 16.26 11.71
CA ARG A 148 -19.72 14.98 12.43
C ARG A 148 -19.32 13.84 11.49
N ARG A 149 -19.96 13.72 10.32
CA ARG A 149 -19.61 12.72 9.29
C ARG A 149 -18.18 12.90 8.75
N LEU A 150 -17.75 14.14 8.48
CA LEU A 150 -16.38 14.41 8.06
C LEU A 150 -15.36 14.13 9.19
N ALA A 151 -15.76 14.40 10.45
CA ALA A 151 -14.94 14.14 11.61
C ALA A 151 -14.74 12.64 11.88
N SER A 152 -15.73 11.78 11.63
CA SER A 152 -15.60 10.31 11.80
C SER A 152 -14.58 9.70 10.85
N LEU A 153 -14.26 10.37 9.74
CA LEU A 153 -13.20 10.00 8.79
C LEU A 153 -11.82 10.54 9.21
N THR A 154 -11.63 10.96 10.46
CA THR A 154 -10.32 11.39 10.98
C THR A 154 -9.68 10.22 11.69
N PRO A 155 -8.57 9.67 11.18
CA PRO A 155 -7.82 8.66 11.90
C PRO A 155 -7.28 9.20 13.22
N LYS A 156 -7.27 8.34 14.23
CA LYS A 156 -6.72 8.65 15.56
C LYS A 156 -5.21 8.42 15.64
N HIS A 157 -4.67 7.57 14.76
CA HIS A 157 -3.24 7.30 14.63
C HIS A 157 -2.51 8.30 13.73
N ASP A 158 -1.18 8.27 13.78
CA ASP A 158 -0.31 9.16 13.01
C ASP A 158 -0.24 8.77 11.52
N ILE A 159 -0.19 9.79 10.65
CA ILE A 159 -0.20 9.64 9.19
C ILE A 159 0.89 8.72 8.62
N VAL A 160 2.05 8.66 9.28
CA VAL A 160 3.19 7.90 8.76
C VAL A 160 2.90 6.40 8.75
N SER A 161 2.15 5.89 9.72
CA SER A 161 1.82 4.45 9.79
C SER A 161 1.02 3.96 8.58
N ASP A 162 0.14 4.79 8.03
CA ASP A 162 -0.58 4.46 6.79
C ASP A 162 0.31 4.64 5.56
N PHE A 163 1.17 5.67 5.55
CA PHE A 163 1.96 6.03 4.36
C PHE A 163 3.10 5.03 4.08
N ARG A 164 3.50 4.23 5.07
CA ARG A 164 4.47 3.13 4.91
C ARG A 164 3.91 1.92 4.15
N SER A 165 2.60 1.86 3.94
CA SER A 165 1.90 0.73 3.29
C SER A 165 0.88 1.21 2.27
N ALA A 166 -0.11 0.39 1.91
CA ALA A 166 -1.15 0.72 0.95
C ALA A 166 -2.17 1.75 1.52
N SER A 167 -1.72 2.98 1.82
CA SER A 167 -2.64 4.11 1.96
C SER A 167 -3.49 4.22 0.70
N ALA A 168 -4.78 4.45 0.86
CA ALA A 168 -5.62 4.72 -0.29
C ALA A 168 -5.36 6.15 -0.78
N MET A 169 -5.17 6.31 -2.10
CA MET A 169 -5.44 7.60 -2.70
C MET A 169 -6.92 7.91 -2.55
N GLN A 170 -7.22 9.12 -2.08
CA GLN A 170 -8.59 9.56 -1.96
C GLN A 170 -9.21 9.68 -3.37
N PRO A 171 -10.36 9.04 -3.64
CA PRO A 171 -11.13 9.37 -4.83
C PRO A 171 -11.50 10.86 -4.80
N GLN A 172 -11.36 11.55 -5.93
CA GLN A 172 -11.39 13.02 -5.96
C GLN A 172 -12.69 13.61 -5.38
N MET A 173 -13.81 12.91 -5.56
CA MET A 173 -15.13 13.36 -5.12
C MET A 173 -15.58 12.75 -3.79
N TYR A 174 -14.87 11.76 -3.24
CA TYR A 174 -15.31 11.01 -2.06
C TYR A 174 -15.72 11.91 -0.87
N LEU A 175 -14.81 12.75 -0.37
CA LEU A 175 -15.14 13.66 0.74
C LEU A 175 -16.16 14.74 0.36
N LYS A 176 -16.21 15.12 -0.92
CA LYS A 176 -17.18 16.12 -1.41
C LYS A 176 -18.59 15.53 -1.44
N HIS A 177 -18.77 14.28 -1.85
CA HIS A 177 -20.06 13.59 -1.79
C HIS A 177 -20.59 13.49 -0.36
N ILE A 178 -19.71 13.27 0.62
CA ILE A 178 -20.09 13.29 2.04
C ILE A 178 -20.49 14.70 2.48
N ALA A 179 -19.74 15.74 2.07
CA ALA A 179 -20.08 17.13 2.35
C ALA A 179 -21.35 17.64 1.63
N GLN A 180 -21.79 16.91 0.61
CA GLN A 180 -23.02 17.11 -0.16
C GLN A 180 -24.15 16.15 0.28
N GLU A 181 -23.90 15.31 1.29
CA GLU A 181 -24.85 14.31 1.80
C GLU A 181 -25.29 13.26 0.77
N ARG A 182 -24.55 13.11 -0.35
CA ARG A 182 -24.76 12.08 -1.38
C ARG A 182 -24.13 10.74 -1.01
N LEU A 183 -23.19 10.74 -0.06
CA LEU A 183 -22.53 9.54 0.47
C LEU A 183 -22.59 9.58 2.00
N LEU A 184 -23.10 8.51 2.60
CA LEU A 184 -23.38 8.43 4.03
C LEU A 184 -22.35 7.53 4.73
N PRO A 185 -21.33 8.08 5.40
CA PRO A 185 -20.33 7.28 6.11
C PRO A 185 -20.85 6.80 7.47
N HIS A 186 -20.60 5.54 7.78
CA HIS A 186 -20.95 4.87 9.03
C HIS A 186 -19.68 4.24 9.62
N GLN A 187 -19.29 4.69 10.82
CA GLN A 187 -18.19 4.06 11.53
C GLN A 187 -18.76 2.94 12.42
N GLY A 188 -18.51 1.69 12.04
CA GLY A 188 -19.06 0.52 12.72
C GLY A 188 -18.58 -0.80 12.11
N GLU A 189 -19.12 -1.89 12.63
CA GLU A 189 -18.84 -3.25 12.17
C GLU A 189 -20.13 -3.91 11.70
N LEU A 190 -20.08 -4.59 10.56
CA LEU A 190 -21.18 -5.38 10.04
C LEU A 190 -21.33 -6.64 10.90
N GLN A 191 -22.50 -6.83 11.50
CA GLN A 191 -22.79 -7.94 12.40
C GLN A 191 -23.66 -9.02 11.74
N GLY A 192 -24.52 -8.63 10.80
CA GLY A 192 -25.50 -9.53 10.21
C GLY A 192 -26.40 -8.81 9.21
N PHE A 193 -27.44 -9.50 8.77
CA PHE A 193 -28.47 -8.98 7.88
C PHE A 193 -29.86 -9.23 8.43
N THR A 194 -30.77 -8.34 8.08
CA THR A 194 -32.22 -8.57 8.12
C THR A 194 -32.69 -8.90 6.71
N LYS A 195 -34.01 -9.08 6.50
CA LYS A 195 -34.57 -9.28 5.16
C LYS A 195 -34.31 -8.10 4.20
N SER A 196 -34.17 -6.88 4.72
CA SER A 196 -34.13 -5.65 3.91
C SER A 196 -32.93 -4.74 4.20
N GLY A 197 -31.94 -5.21 4.98
CA GLY A 197 -30.83 -4.36 5.36
C GLY A 197 -29.72 -5.06 6.12
N ALA A 198 -28.68 -4.29 6.44
CA ALA A 198 -27.52 -4.71 7.20
C ALA A 198 -27.62 -4.26 8.67
N VAL A 199 -27.33 -5.18 9.59
CA VAL A 199 -27.29 -4.91 11.03
C VAL A 199 -25.85 -4.62 11.44
N LEU A 200 -25.65 -3.50 12.13
CA LEU A 200 -24.36 -3.11 12.70
C LEU A 200 -24.20 -3.65 14.13
N ALA A 201 -22.96 -3.75 14.59
CA ALA A 201 -22.64 -4.26 15.93
C ALA A 201 -23.21 -3.40 17.08
N ASP A 202 -23.58 -2.15 16.82
CA ASP A 202 -24.24 -1.26 17.79
C ASP A 202 -25.79 -1.40 17.79
N GLY A 203 -26.33 -2.32 16.99
CA GLY A 203 -27.76 -2.60 16.87
C GLY A 203 -28.49 -1.75 15.84
N HIS A 204 -27.86 -0.74 15.24
CA HIS A 204 -28.48 0.02 14.16
C HIS A 204 -28.61 -0.83 12.89
N THR A 205 -29.66 -0.57 12.11
CA THR A 205 -29.88 -1.20 10.81
C THR A 205 -29.76 -0.17 9.70
N ILE A 206 -29.12 -0.55 8.61
CA ILE A 206 -29.03 0.22 7.36
C ILE A 206 -29.83 -0.52 6.30
N ASP A 207 -30.91 0.08 5.81
CA ASP A 207 -31.68 -0.47 4.68
C ASP A 207 -30.83 -0.43 3.40
N CYS A 208 -30.75 -1.56 2.70
CA CYS A 208 -29.99 -1.65 1.46
C CYS A 208 -30.47 -2.82 0.58
N ASP A 209 -30.34 -2.66 -0.74
CA ASP A 209 -30.68 -3.68 -1.74
C ASP A 209 -29.43 -4.35 -2.34
N LEU A 210 -28.26 -3.74 -2.13
CA LEU A 210 -26.97 -4.24 -2.60
C LEU A 210 -25.89 -3.97 -1.55
N VAL A 211 -25.11 -5.00 -1.23
CA VAL A 211 -23.98 -4.92 -0.31
C VAL A 211 -22.70 -5.27 -1.08
N VAL A 212 -21.74 -4.36 -1.09
CA VAL A 212 -20.42 -4.55 -1.70
C VAL A 212 -19.38 -4.76 -0.62
N LEU A 213 -18.91 -6.00 -0.46
CA LEU A 213 -17.88 -6.40 0.49
C LEU A 213 -16.48 -6.14 -0.08
N SER A 214 -15.91 -4.97 0.21
CA SER A 214 -14.55 -4.57 -0.18
C SER A 214 -13.55 -4.80 0.96
N LEU A 215 -13.44 -6.06 1.41
CA LEU A 215 -12.73 -6.44 2.64
C LEU A 215 -11.27 -6.87 2.42
N GLY A 216 -10.74 -6.67 1.22
CA GLY A 216 -9.37 -7.05 0.83
C GLY A 216 -9.25 -8.51 0.40
N SER A 217 -8.04 -8.87 -0.05
CA SER A 217 -7.71 -10.23 -0.47
C SER A 217 -7.11 -11.05 0.67
N GLY A 218 -7.22 -12.38 0.58
CA GLY A 218 -6.41 -13.27 1.40
C GLY A 218 -4.93 -13.20 1.02
N SER A 219 -4.05 -13.74 1.88
CA SER A 219 -2.65 -13.97 1.52
C SER A 219 -2.57 -14.94 0.33
N PRO A 220 -1.55 -14.80 -0.55
CA PRO A 220 -1.33 -15.74 -1.64
C PRO A 220 -1.07 -17.14 -1.10
N ILE A 221 -1.65 -18.15 -1.74
CA ILE A 221 -1.39 -19.56 -1.48
C ILE A 221 -0.71 -20.21 -2.68
N PHE A 222 0.05 -21.27 -2.44
CA PHE A 222 0.89 -21.93 -3.44
C PHE A 222 0.52 -23.42 -3.54
N PRO A 223 -0.71 -23.77 -3.96
CA PRO A 223 -1.18 -25.16 -3.98
C PRO A 223 -0.38 -26.07 -4.92
N PHE A 224 0.37 -25.48 -5.85
CA PHE A 224 1.27 -26.17 -6.78
C PHE A 224 2.66 -26.45 -6.20
N LEU A 225 2.97 -26.02 -4.96
CA LEU A 225 4.23 -26.31 -4.28
C LEU A 225 4.08 -27.46 -3.27
N PRO A 226 5.15 -28.25 -3.02
CA PRO A 226 5.21 -29.21 -1.92
C PRO A 226 4.86 -28.60 -0.56
N ALA A 227 4.22 -29.37 0.32
CA ALA A 227 3.78 -28.93 1.65
C ALA A 227 4.93 -28.32 2.49
N THR A 228 6.14 -28.86 2.38
CA THR A 228 7.34 -28.36 3.07
C THR A 228 7.71 -26.93 2.67
N TYR A 229 7.47 -26.51 1.42
CA TYR A 229 7.72 -25.14 1.00
C TYR A 229 6.52 -24.24 1.27
N ARG A 230 5.32 -24.79 1.20
CA ARG A 230 4.10 -24.07 1.58
C ARG A 230 4.14 -23.62 3.03
N SER A 231 4.63 -24.45 3.96
CA SER A 231 4.79 -24.04 5.37
C SER A 231 5.76 -22.86 5.55
N LEU A 232 6.77 -22.72 4.69
CA LEU A 232 7.68 -21.57 4.74
C LEU A 232 7.01 -20.28 4.19
N LEU A 233 6.10 -20.40 3.23
CA LEU A 233 5.52 -19.25 2.51
C LEU A 233 4.14 -18.81 3.05
N GLU A 234 3.35 -19.74 3.60
CA GLU A 234 1.92 -19.56 3.92
C GLU A 234 1.64 -19.44 5.43
N ASN A 235 2.61 -19.74 6.30
CA ASN A 235 2.38 -19.78 7.76
C ASN A 235 2.24 -18.39 8.40
N GLU A 236 2.70 -17.34 7.74
CA GLU A 236 2.66 -15.99 8.29
C GLU A 236 1.32 -15.31 7.97
N PRO A 237 0.59 -14.78 8.98
CA PRO A 237 -0.72 -14.17 8.78
C PRO A 237 -0.64 -12.87 7.96
N ASP A 238 0.55 -12.30 7.83
CA ASP A 238 0.81 -11.01 7.21
C ASP A 238 1.53 -11.10 5.85
N GLY A 239 1.59 -12.32 5.28
CA GLY A 239 2.03 -12.63 3.92
C GLY A 239 3.41 -13.28 3.83
N VAL A 240 3.81 -13.61 2.61
CA VAL A 240 5.07 -14.30 2.29
C VAL A 240 6.28 -13.46 2.68
N GLN A 241 7.21 -14.04 3.44
CA GLN A 241 8.45 -13.39 3.87
C GLN A 241 9.59 -13.82 2.96
N LEU A 242 10.30 -12.85 2.36
CA LEU A 242 11.33 -13.09 1.35
C LEU A 242 12.52 -12.17 1.58
N TYR A 243 13.73 -12.69 1.38
CA TYR A 243 14.93 -11.87 1.29
C TYR A 243 14.85 -10.99 0.05
N ARG A 244 15.04 -9.67 0.25
CA ARG A 244 14.88 -8.62 -0.77
C ARG A 244 13.55 -8.63 -1.52
N HIS A 245 12.51 -9.28 -0.96
CA HIS A 245 11.23 -9.51 -1.65
C HIS A 245 11.32 -10.40 -2.90
N LEU A 246 12.42 -11.14 -3.06
CA LEU A 246 12.75 -11.87 -4.28
C LEU A 246 12.97 -13.38 -4.07
N LEU A 247 13.52 -13.81 -2.94
CA LEU A 247 13.84 -15.23 -2.71
C LEU A 247 13.67 -15.66 -1.25
N HIS A 248 13.56 -16.96 -1.02
CA HIS A 248 13.59 -17.55 0.31
C HIS A 248 14.85 -18.42 0.43
N PRO A 249 15.73 -18.22 1.43
CA PRO A 249 17.03 -18.89 1.51
C PRO A 249 16.90 -20.43 1.63
N ASP A 250 15.81 -20.90 2.23
CA ASP A 250 15.56 -22.35 2.42
C ASP A 250 14.76 -23.00 1.27
N ILE A 251 14.47 -22.27 0.19
CA ILE A 251 13.79 -22.82 -0.99
C ILE A 251 14.71 -22.73 -2.21
N PRO A 252 15.32 -23.85 -2.63
CA PRO A 252 16.29 -23.83 -3.72
C PRO A 252 15.62 -23.51 -5.06
N ARG A 253 16.32 -22.73 -5.89
CA ARG A 253 15.94 -22.45 -7.29
C ARG A 253 14.54 -21.84 -7.45
N LEU A 254 14.04 -21.15 -6.41
CA LEU A 254 12.77 -20.43 -6.45
C LEU A 254 12.99 -18.94 -6.18
N ALA A 255 12.45 -18.12 -7.06
CA ALA A 255 12.43 -16.67 -6.91
C ALA A 255 11.05 -16.13 -7.30
N PHE A 256 10.71 -14.97 -6.77
CA PHE A 256 9.42 -14.31 -6.86
C PHE A 256 9.58 -12.98 -7.59
N ALA A 257 8.75 -12.76 -8.61
CA ALA A 257 8.66 -11.49 -9.32
C ALA A 257 7.34 -10.80 -8.95
N GLY A 258 7.42 -9.55 -8.52
CA GLY A 258 6.23 -8.78 -8.15
C GLY A 258 5.67 -9.07 -6.76
N PHE A 259 6.42 -9.74 -5.88
CA PHE A 259 6.10 -9.86 -4.44
C PHE A 259 6.57 -8.64 -3.64
N ASN A 260 6.43 -7.48 -4.28
CA ASN A 260 6.59 -6.15 -3.70
C ASN A 260 5.37 -5.32 -4.16
N HIS A 261 4.96 -4.32 -3.40
CA HIS A 261 3.99 -3.34 -3.90
C HIS A 261 4.36 -1.92 -3.50
N GLY A 262 4.09 -1.01 -4.43
CA GLY A 262 4.35 0.40 -4.32
C GLY A 262 4.02 1.14 -5.62
N PHE A 263 4.13 2.45 -5.60
CA PHE A 263 3.90 3.33 -6.75
C PHE A 263 4.88 3.03 -7.87
N MET A 264 6.13 2.72 -7.50
CA MET A 264 7.19 2.31 -8.43
C MET A 264 7.24 0.79 -8.61
N HIS A 265 6.09 0.10 -8.57
CA HIS A 265 6.04 -1.37 -8.67
C HIS A 265 6.67 -1.89 -9.96
N VAL A 266 6.37 -1.30 -11.11
CA VAL A 266 6.92 -1.77 -12.40
C VAL A 266 8.46 -1.66 -12.42
N PRO A 267 9.08 -0.49 -12.13
CA PRO A 267 10.53 -0.39 -11.97
C PRO A 267 11.10 -1.33 -10.88
N ALA A 268 10.38 -1.53 -9.77
CA ALA A 268 10.82 -2.41 -8.70
C ALA A 268 10.87 -3.89 -9.13
N VAL A 269 9.93 -4.33 -9.97
CA VAL A 269 9.97 -5.66 -10.57
C VAL A 269 11.13 -5.77 -11.56
N GLU A 270 11.29 -4.80 -12.45
CA GLU A 270 12.38 -4.79 -13.44
C GLU A 270 13.76 -4.84 -12.78
N ILE A 271 14.03 -3.95 -11.84
CA ILE A 271 15.29 -3.90 -11.08
C ILE A 271 15.46 -5.16 -10.23
N GLY A 272 14.38 -5.68 -9.63
CA GLY A 272 14.42 -6.94 -8.90
C GLY A 272 14.78 -8.15 -9.79
N MET A 273 14.32 -8.16 -11.04
CA MET A 273 14.67 -9.21 -12.00
C MET A 273 16.10 -9.06 -12.52
N LEU A 274 16.58 -7.83 -12.68
CA LEU A 274 17.98 -7.56 -12.98
C LEU A 274 18.89 -8.03 -11.84
N TRP A 275 18.51 -7.75 -10.59
CA TRP A 275 19.17 -8.25 -9.39
C TRP A 275 19.21 -9.78 -9.35
N LEU A 276 18.09 -10.44 -9.66
CA LEU A 276 18.06 -11.91 -9.74
C LEU A 276 18.96 -12.44 -10.86
N SER A 277 18.99 -11.77 -12.02
CA SER A 277 19.89 -12.12 -13.12
C SER A 277 21.35 -12.03 -12.71
N ALA A 278 21.74 -10.99 -11.97
CA ALA A 278 23.10 -10.84 -11.44
C ALA A 278 23.49 -12.00 -10.52
N VAL A 279 22.57 -12.46 -9.66
CA VAL A 279 22.79 -13.64 -8.81
C VAL A 279 22.97 -14.91 -9.63
N LEU A 280 22.13 -15.12 -10.65
CA LEU A 280 22.16 -16.33 -11.49
C LEU A 280 23.39 -16.40 -12.40
N ASN A 281 24.01 -15.25 -12.70
CA ASN A 281 25.22 -15.15 -13.52
C ASN A 281 26.51 -15.06 -12.68
N ASP A 282 26.43 -15.26 -11.36
CA ASP A 282 27.54 -15.10 -10.41
C ASP A 282 28.17 -13.68 -10.41
N ASP A 283 27.43 -12.67 -10.89
CA ASP A 283 27.85 -11.26 -10.84
C ASP A 283 27.61 -10.64 -9.44
N LEU A 284 26.66 -11.21 -8.68
CA LEU A 284 26.27 -10.78 -7.33
C LEU A 284 26.24 -11.97 -6.36
N THR A 285 27.11 -11.93 -5.35
CA THR A 285 27.17 -12.94 -4.28
C THR A 285 26.18 -12.62 -3.18
N LEU A 286 25.31 -13.59 -2.89
CA LEU A 286 24.39 -13.55 -1.75
C LEU A 286 25.11 -13.80 -0.42
N PRO A 287 24.60 -13.25 0.70
CA PRO A 287 25.13 -13.58 2.01
C PRO A 287 24.72 -15.00 2.42
N GLY A 288 25.27 -15.49 3.53
CA GLY A 288 24.90 -16.80 4.06
C GLY A 288 23.41 -16.87 4.46
N ALA A 289 22.82 -18.07 4.43
CA ALA A 289 21.40 -18.28 4.76
C ALA A 289 21.00 -17.78 6.17
N GLY A 290 21.93 -17.77 7.13
CA GLY A 290 21.72 -17.18 8.45
C GLY A 290 21.47 -15.67 8.40
N GLU A 291 22.31 -14.95 7.65
CA GLU A 291 22.20 -13.49 7.48
C GLU A 291 20.96 -13.12 6.66
N MET A 292 20.63 -13.88 5.61
CA MET A 292 19.37 -13.69 4.87
C MET A 292 18.15 -13.81 5.78
N ARG A 293 18.10 -14.83 6.65
CA ARG A 293 17.01 -15.03 7.62
C ARG A 293 16.96 -13.91 8.66
N GLN A 294 18.11 -13.44 9.14
CA GLN A 294 18.17 -12.30 10.07
C GLN A 294 17.61 -11.04 9.42
N SER A 295 17.99 -10.75 8.17
CA SER A 295 17.46 -9.60 7.42
C SER A 295 15.95 -9.72 7.21
N MET A 296 15.45 -10.90 6.87
CA MET A 296 14.02 -11.17 6.75
C MET A 296 13.28 -10.91 8.07
N GLU A 297 13.84 -11.38 9.20
CA GLU A 297 13.26 -11.18 10.53
C GLU A 297 13.15 -9.71 10.89
N SER A 298 14.23 -8.95 10.75
CA SER A 298 14.23 -7.53 11.10
C SER A 298 13.23 -6.74 10.26
N VAL A 299 13.18 -6.99 8.95
CA VAL A 299 12.19 -6.34 8.07
C VAL A 299 10.76 -6.74 8.44
N ARG A 300 10.53 -8.02 8.76
CA ARG A 300 9.23 -8.54 9.19
C ARG A 300 8.77 -7.86 10.49
N GLN A 301 9.62 -7.87 11.51
CA GLN A 301 9.32 -7.28 12.81
C GLN A 301 9.07 -5.76 12.68
N TRP A 302 9.93 -5.05 11.95
CA TRP A 302 9.75 -3.62 11.71
C TRP A 302 8.39 -3.32 11.06
N LYS A 303 7.98 -4.11 10.06
CA LYS A 303 6.66 -3.94 9.41
C LYS A 303 5.51 -4.23 10.36
N ARG A 304 5.64 -5.23 11.24
CA ARG A 304 4.62 -5.53 12.25
C ARG A 304 4.42 -4.37 13.20
N ASP A 305 5.51 -3.72 13.61
CA ASP A 305 5.50 -2.61 14.55
C ASP A 305 5.03 -1.28 13.94
N HIS A 306 5.22 -1.09 12.63
CA HIS A 306 5.05 0.23 11.99
C HIS A 306 3.97 0.31 10.91
N VAL A 307 3.46 -0.82 10.42
CA VAL A 307 2.41 -0.90 9.37
C VAL A 307 1.14 -1.49 9.96
N ASN A 308 0.17 -0.67 10.32
CA ASN A 308 -0.96 -1.13 11.14
C ASN A 308 -2.11 -1.77 10.35
N PHE A 309 -2.33 -1.34 9.11
CA PHE A 309 -3.58 -1.59 8.38
C PHE A 309 -3.38 -2.24 7.02
N GLU A 310 -2.51 -3.23 6.93
CA GLU A 310 -2.27 -4.00 5.70
C GLU A 310 -2.15 -5.50 6.05
N PRO A 311 -3.13 -6.33 5.67
CA PRO A 311 -3.07 -7.77 5.86
C PRO A 311 -1.94 -8.45 5.08
N SER A 312 -1.49 -7.86 3.96
CA SER A 312 -0.40 -8.38 3.13
C SER A 312 0.88 -7.55 3.26
N ARG A 313 1.19 -7.07 4.47
CA ARG A 313 2.27 -6.08 4.70
C ARG A 313 3.65 -6.62 4.35
N SER A 314 3.83 -7.94 4.29
CA SER A 314 5.11 -8.54 3.89
C SER A 314 5.62 -8.00 2.56
N CYS A 315 4.71 -7.76 1.59
CA CYS A 315 5.02 -7.25 0.27
C CYS A 315 5.16 -5.72 0.22
N ALA A 316 4.82 -4.98 1.29
CA ALA A 316 4.96 -3.53 1.30
C ALA A 316 6.44 -3.14 1.33
N VAL A 317 6.91 -2.41 0.33
CA VAL A 317 8.31 -1.96 0.23
C VAL A 317 8.44 -0.44 0.37
N ASN A 318 7.60 0.14 1.25
CA ASN A 318 7.40 1.58 1.38
C ASN A 318 6.84 2.17 0.08
N THR A 319 5.53 2.01 -0.09
CA THR A 319 4.77 2.09 -1.35
C THR A 319 4.90 3.38 -2.15
N ARG A 320 5.69 4.36 -1.72
CA ARG A 320 5.71 5.72 -2.24
C ARG A 320 7.10 6.30 -2.38
N PHE A 321 8.13 5.55 -1.97
CA PHE A 321 9.49 6.04 -1.79
C PHE A 321 10.52 5.04 -2.31
N GLN A 322 11.73 5.54 -2.56
CA GLN A 322 12.74 4.92 -3.39
C GLN A 322 13.67 3.98 -2.61
N GLN A 323 13.60 3.92 -1.27
CA GLN A 323 14.58 3.17 -0.46
C GLN A 323 14.75 1.72 -0.90
N TYR A 324 13.67 1.05 -1.29
CA TYR A 324 13.75 -0.33 -1.79
C TYR A 324 14.53 -0.42 -3.11
N LEU A 325 14.28 0.50 -4.04
CA LEU A 325 15.05 0.57 -5.28
C LEU A 325 16.51 0.91 -4.99
N ASP A 326 16.76 1.87 -4.10
CA ASP A 326 18.12 2.30 -3.75
C ASP A 326 18.94 1.14 -3.16
N VAL A 327 18.32 0.24 -2.39
CA VAL A 327 18.98 -0.99 -1.90
C VAL A 327 19.36 -1.91 -3.06
N LEU A 328 18.42 -2.22 -3.95
CA LEU A 328 18.68 -3.13 -5.07
C LEU A 328 19.69 -2.57 -6.06
N LEU A 329 19.65 -1.26 -6.31
CA LEU A 329 20.59 -0.57 -7.20
C LEU A 329 22.00 -0.60 -6.62
N GLN A 330 22.15 -0.35 -5.32
CA GLN A 330 23.45 -0.43 -4.68
C GLN A 330 23.98 -1.87 -4.60
N ASP A 331 23.12 -2.88 -4.37
CA ASP A 331 23.52 -4.29 -4.50
C ASP A 331 24.07 -4.58 -5.92
N LEU A 332 23.51 -3.93 -6.95
CA LEU A 332 23.97 -4.00 -8.35
C LEU A 332 25.18 -3.09 -8.67
N GLY A 333 25.67 -2.32 -7.69
CA GLY A 333 26.72 -1.32 -7.86
C GLY A 333 26.35 -0.19 -8.81
N LEU A 334 25.07 0.17 -8.88
CA LEU A 334 24.49 1.24 -9.68
C LEU A 334 24.19 2.47 -8.83
N ASN A 335 24.14 3.64 -9.46
CA ASN A 335 23.84 4.87 -8.76
C ASN A 335 22.34 4.99 -8.47
N PRO A 336 21.91 5.11 -7.19
CA PRO A 336 20.51 5.32 -6.84
C PRO A 336 19.99 6.71 -7.25
N TYR A 337 20.86 7.72 -7.40
CA TYR A 337 20.47 9.08 -7.78
C TYR A 337 20.32 9.19 -9.30
N ARG A 338 19.08 9.38 -9.77
CA ARG A 338 18.72 9.24 -11.19
C ARG A 338 18.69 10.56 -11.97
N LYS A 339 18.80 11.71 -11.30
CA LYS A 339 18.67 13.04 -11.93
C LYS A 339 19.93 13.90 -11.80
N MET A 340 21.03 13.29 -11.38
CA MET A 340 22.34 13.93 -11.36
C MET A 340 22.82 14.26 -12.78
N PRO A 341 23.64 15.32 -12.96
CA PRO A 341 24.20 16.21 -11.95
C PRO A 341 23.26 17.33 -11.45
N ASN A 342 21.99 17.36 -11.87
CA ASN A 342 21.05 18.38 -11.45
C ASN A 342 20.51 18.11 -10.03
N ILE A 343 21.22 18.62 -9.02
CA ILE A 343 20.90 18.43 -7.60
C ILE A 343 19.49 18.92 -7.24
N LEU A 344 19.02 20.04 -7.81
CA LEU A 344 17.68 20.55 -7.52
C LEU A 344 16.60 19.63 -8.08
N ALA A 345 16.78 19.12 -9.31
CA ALA A 345 15.88 18.13 -9.87
C ALA A 345 15.93 16.82 -9.06
N GLU A 346 17.12 16.36 -8.68
CA GLU A 346 17.30 15.19 -7.84
C GLU A 346 16.50 15.30 -6.53
N LEU A 347 16.64 16.41 -5.81
CA LEU A 347 15.99 16.60 -4.52
C LEU A 347 14.47 16.80 -4.62
N PHE A 348 14.00 17.58 -5.59
CA PHE A 348 12.64 18.13 -5.57
C PHE A 348 11.74 17.73 -6.74
N SER A 349 12.30 17.23 -7.85
CA SER A 349 11.45 16.77 -8.95
C SER A 349 10.89 15.37 -8.67
N GLN A 350 9.75 15.09 -9.30
CA GLN A 350 9.10 13.80 -9.17
C GLN A 350 9.95 12.70 -9.81
N TYR A 351 10.08 11.58 -9.10
CA TYR A 351 10.58 10.33 -9.61
C TYR A 351 9.47 9.52 -10.30
N GLY A 352 9.80 8.94 -11.46
CA GLY A 352 8.90 8.11 -12.24
C GLY A 352 9.64 6.97 -12.95
N PRO A 353 8.91 6.09 -13.67
CA PRO A 353 9.50 4.99 -14.42
C PRO A 353 10.56 5.44 -15.44
N ASP A 354 10.35 6.59 -16.07
CA ASP A 354 11.26 7.15 -17.08
C ASP A 354 12.69 7.39 -16.53
N ASP A 355 12.85 7.59 -15.22
CA ASP A 355 14.16 7.76 -14.57
C ASP A 355 15.01 6.47 -14.54
N TYR A 356 14.41 5.33 -14.93
CA TYR A 356 15.03 4.00 -14.90
C TYR A 356 15.08 3.33 -16.28
N VAL A 357 14.71 4.04 -17.35
CA VAL A 357 14.60 3.45 -18.71
C VAL A 357 15.90 2.79 -19.20
N ASP A 358 17.06 3.33 -18.83
CA ASP A 358 18.37 2.84 -19.26
C ASP A 358 19.04 1.89 -18.25
N ILE A 359 18.30 1.43 -17.22
CA ILE A 359 18.94 0.75 -16.07
C ILE A 359 19.63 -0.56 -16.45
N PHE A 360 19.06 -1.30 -17.40
CA PHE A 360 19.67 -2.51 -17.93
C PHE A 360 20.99 -2.21 -18.66
N GLU A 361 21.01 -1.15 -19.47
CA GLU A 361 22.19 -0.74 -20.22
C GLU A 361 23.31 -0.23 -19.30
N GLU A 362 22.95 0.53 -18.27
CA GLU A 362 23.86 0.97 -17.22
C GLU A 362 24.50 -0.23 -16.50
N TYR A 363 23.70 -1.23 -16.11
CA TYR A 363 24.19 -2.48 -15.52
C TYR A 363 25.14 -3.23 -16.45
N ARG A 364 24.76 -3.40 -17.72
CA ARG A 364 25.56 -4.12 -18.71
C ARG A 364 26.92 -3.44 -18.93
N ALA A 365 26.94 -2.12 -19.07
CA ALA A 365 28.16 -1.35 -19.20
C ALA A 365 29.05 -1.49 -17.95
N GLY A 366 28.47 -1.31 -16.77
CA GLY A 366 29.18 -1.47 -15.49
C GLY A 366 29.78 -2.86 -15.31
N ARG A 367 29.06 -3.91 -15.70
CA ARG A 367 29.53 -5.29 -15.65
C ARG A 367 30.80 -5.51 -16.47
N THR A 368 30.87 -4.98 -17.70
CA THR A 368 32.06 -5.15 -18.56
C THR A 368 33.32 -4.48 -18.02
N GLN A 369 33.16 -3.44 -17.19
CA GLN A 369 34.25 -2.67 -16.61
C GLN A 369 34.69 -3.18 -15.23
N ARG A 370 33.91 -4.07 -14.61
CA ARG A 370 34.10 -4.48 -13.22
C ARG A 370 34.96 -5.75 -13.14
N SER A 371 36.00 -5.70 -12.30
CA SER A 371 36.86 -6.85 -12.00
C SER A 371 36.45 -7.62 -10.74
N GLU A 372 35.60 -7.03 -9.89
CA GLU A 372 35.18 -7.60 -8.60
C GLU A 372 33.72 -8.07 -8.63
N ILE A 373 33.47 -9.19 -7.94
CA ILE A 373 32.11 -9.72 -7.74
C ILE A 373 31.39 -8.86 -6.69
N LEU A 374 30.16 -8.46 -7.00
CA LEU A 374 29.34 -7.66 -6.10
C LEU A 374 28.92 -8.46 -4.87
N ARG A 375 28.59 -7.74 -3.80
CA ARG A 375 27.99 -8.30 -2.58
C ARG A 375 26.81 -7.45 -2.18
N THR A 376 25.79 -8.11 -1.64
CA THR A 376 24.63 -7.40 -1.11
C THR A 376 25.02 -6.49 0.06
N LEU A 377 24.37 -5.34 0.16
CA LEU A 377 24.48 -4.45 1.30
C LEU A 377 23.99 -5.13 2.59
N ALA A 378 24.79 -5.02 3.64
CA ALA A 378 24.33 -5.27 4.99
C ALA A 378 23.32 -4.16 5.34
N LEU A 379 22.08 -4.55 5.61
CA LEU A 379 21.05 -3.61 6.03
C LEU A 379 21.11 -3.48 7.55
N ASP A 380 21.36 -2.28 8.04
CA ASP A 380 21.19 -1.94 9.45
C ASP A 380 19.67 -1.73 9.70
N THR A 381 18.94 -2.84 9.71
CA THR A 381 17.47 -2.94 9.84
C THR A 381 17.00 -2.93 11.28
#